data_AF-A0A2I1DIT2-F1
#
_entry.id   AF-A0A2I1DIT2-F1
#
_cell.length_a   1.000
_cell.length_b   1.000
_cell.length_c   1.000
_cell.angle_alpha   90.00
_cell.angle_beta   90.00
_cell.angle_gamma   90.00
#
_symmetry.space_group_name_H-M   'P 1'
#
loop_
_entity.id
_entity.type
_entity.pdbx_description
1 polymer ?
#
loop_
_entity_poly.entity_id
_entity_poly.type
_entity_poly.pdbx_seq_one_letter_code
_entity_poly.pdbx_strand_id
1 'polypeptide(L)'
;KNRHQGATLLKAWLENARTSDLPPIVKVAYTIMNHWDGVLRWFESQITNGILEGFNSLIQSAKAKARGYRTHKNFINMAYLILGKLDLRLPT
;
A
#
# COMPACT_ATOMS: atom_id res chain seq x y z
N LYS A 1 15.49 -9.53 8.95
CA LYS A 1 16.18 -9.54 7.63
C LYS A 1 16.90 -8.20 7.48
N ASN A 2 18.21 -8.19 7.20
CA ASN A 2 19.00 -6.96 7.18
C ASN A 2 18.78 -6.18 5.85
N ARG A 3 18.47 -4.88 5.93
CA ARG A 3 18.24 -3.97 4.77
C ARG A 3 19.38 -4.03 3.76
N HIS A 4 20.63 -4.09 4.23
CA HIS A 4 21.81 -4.14 3.36
C HIS A 4 21.84 -5.42 2.53
N GLN A 5 21.60 -6.57 3.16
CA GLN A 5 21.58 -7.86 2.48
C GLN A 5 20.42 -7.95 1.48
N GLY A 6 19.26 -7.39 1.85
CA GLY A 6 18.11 -7.26 0.97
C GLY A 6 18.39 -6.40 -0.27
N ALA A 7 19.04 -5.26 -0.09
CA ALA A 7 19.42 -4.38 -1.19
C ALA A 7 20.40 -5.05 -2.17
N THR A 8 21.42 -5.76 -1.65
CA THR A 8 22.40 -6.47 -2.50
C THR A 8 21.73 -7.55 -3.34
N LEU A 9 20.91 -8.40 -2.72
CA LEU A 9 20.21 -9.47 -3.43
C LEU A 9 19.20 -8.93 -4.45
N LEU A 10 18.45 -7.88 -4.07
CA LEU A 10 17.49 -7.25 -4.97
C LEU A 10 18.19 -6.62 -6.17
N LYS A 11 19.33 -5.95 -5.97
CA LYS A 11 20.12 -5.38 -7.05
C LYS A 11 20.62 -6.45 -8.02
N ALA A 12 21.16 -7.56 -7.51
CA ALA A 12 21.59 -8.67 -8.35
C ALA A 12 20.44 -9.28 -9.17
N TRP A 13 19.25 -9.41 -8.57
CA TRP A 13 18.06 -9.85 -9.29
C TRP A 13 17.61 -8.87 -10.36
N LEU A 14 17.66 -7.56 -10.07
CA LEU A 14 17.26 -6.51 -11.04
C LEU A 14 18.13 -6.52 -12.29
N GLU A 15 19.43 -6.75 -12.17
CA GLU A 15 20.31 -6.87 -13.35
C GLU A 15 19.85 -8.01 -14.27
N ASN A 16 19.55 -9.18 -13.72
CA ASN A 16 19.02 -10.32 -14.49
C ASN A 16 17.61 -10.05 -15.06
N ALA A 17 16.74 -9.39 -14.29
CA ALA A 17 15.38 -9.10 -14.69
C ALA A 17 15.31 -8.10 -15.86
N ARG A 18 16.22 -7.12 -15.90
CA ARG A 18 16.31 -6.11 -16.96
C ARG A 18 16.78 -6.69 -18.29
N THR A 19 17.62 -7.71 -18.26
CA THR A 19 18.13 -8.40 -19.45
C THR A 19 17.28 -9.60 -19.85
N SER A 20 16.15 -9.83 -19.18
CA SER A 20 15.24 -10.92 -19.55
C SER A 20 14.49 -10.58 -20.84
N ASP A 21 14.29 -11.57 -21.72
CA ASP A 21 13.45 -11.45 -22.93
C ASP A 21 11.95 -11.43 -22.61
N LEU A 22 11.57 -11.17 -21.36
CA LEU A 22 10.20 -11.09 -20.89
C LEU A 22 9.87 -9.62 -20.61
N PRO A 23 9.22 -8.90 -21.56
CA PRO A 23 8.84 -7.49 -21.37
C PRO A 23 8.11 -7.20 -20.05
N PRO A 24 7.22 -8.09 -19.53
CA PRO A 24 6.61 -7.88 -18.22
C PRO A 24 7.62 -7.83 -17.07
N ILE A 25 8.65 -8.68 -17.09
CA ILE A 25 9.67 -8.75 -16.03
C ILE A 25 10.59 -7.53 -16.11
N VAL A 26 10.98 -7.12 -17.31
CA VAL A 26 11.74 -5.89 -17.54
C VAL A 26 10.98 -4.68 -16.99
N LYS A 27 9.67 -4.58 -17.24
CA LYS A 27 8.82 -3.51 -16.70
C LYS A 27 8.77 -3.53 -15.17
N VAL A 28 8.66 -4.71 -14.55
CA VAL A 28 8.70 -4.85 -13.08
C VAL A 28 10.05 -4.37 -12.53
N ALA A 29 11.15 -4.72 -13.19
CA ALA A 29 12.48 -4.28 -12.76
C ALA A 29 12.60 -2.74 -12.76
N TYR A 30 12.17 -2.08 -13.84
CA TYR A 30 12.15 -0.62 -13.89
C TYR A 30 11.22 0.02 -12.85
N THR A 31 10.08 -0.61 -12.57
CA THR A 31 9.16 -0.14 -11.53
C THR A 31 9.80 -0.18 -10.15
N ILE A 32 10.48 -1.28 -9.83
CA ILE A 32 11.20 -1.44 -8.56
C ILE A 32 12.34 -0.43 -8.45
N MET A 33 13.08 -0.18 -9.53
CA MET A 33 14.14 0.85 -9.56
C MET A 33 13.57 2.27 -9.33
N ASN A 34 12.45 2.61 -9.95
CA ASN A 34 11.80 3.91 -9.76
C ASN A 34 11.27 4.12 -8.33
N HIS A 35 11.00 3.03 -7.59
CA HIS A 35 10.50 3.06 -6.21
C HIS A 35 11.50 2.47 -5.20
N TRP A 36 12.79 2.51 -5.52
CA TRP A 36 13.86 1.84 -4.78
C TRP A 36 13.82 2.11 -3.27
N ASP A 37 13.70 3.38 -2.87
CA ASP A 37 13.69 3.77 -1.46
C ASP A 37 12.48 3.20 -0.71
N GLY A 38 11.32 3.18 -1.35
CA GLY A 38 10.10 2.59 -0.78
C GLY A 38 10.22 1.08 -0.60
N VAL A 39 10.79 0.40 -1.60
CA VAL A 39 11.05 -1.05 -1.55
C VAL A 39 12.06 -1.40 -0.46
N LEU A 40 13.15 -0.62 -0.32
CA LEU A 40 14.12 -0.84 0.75
C LEU A 40 13.57 -0.53 2.14
N ARG A 41 12.71 0.49 2.27
CA ARG A 41 12.07 0.84 3.53
C ARG A 41 11.21 -0.30 4.09
N TRP A 42 10.71 -1.19 3.24
CA TRP A 42 9.99 -2.37 3.68
C TRP A 42 10.81 -3.24 4.65
N PHE A 43 12.13 -3.36 4.46
CA PHE A 43 13.00 -4.15 5.36
C PHE A 43 13.05 -3.63 6.80
N GLU A 44 12.69 -2.36 7.02
CA GLU A 44 12.61 -1.74 8.34
C GLU A 44 11.17 -1.68 8.84
N SER A 45 10.27 -1.17 8.01
CA SER A 45 8.89 -0.90 8.43
C SER A 45 8.04 -2.16 8.48
N GLN A 46 8.36 -3.17 7.67
CA GLN A 46 7.55 -4.37 7.42
C GLN A 46 6.07 -4.07 7.11
N ILE A 47 5.78 -2.85 6.62
CA ILE A 47 4.44 -2.43 6.22
C ILE A 47 4.11 -3.14 4.91
N THR A 48 3.14 -4.04 4.95
CA THR A 48 2.65 -4.75 3.77
C THR A 48 1.44 -4.04 3.18
N ASN A 49 1.12 -4.34 1.91
CA ASN A 49 -0.11 -3.87 1.28
C ASN A 49 -1.37 -4.36 1.99
N GLY A 50 -1.29 -5.40 2.83
CA GLY A 50 -2.43 -5.92 3.60
C GLY A 50 -3.09 -4.87 4.49
N ILE A 51 -2.34 -3.90 5.02
CA ILE A 51 -2.92 -2.78 5.79
C ILE A 51 -3.80 -1.90 4.89
N LEU A 52 -3.31 -1.57 3.69
CA LEU A 52 -4.05 -0.76 2.71
C LEU A 52 -5.25 -1.53 2.15
N GLU A 53 -5.14 -2.84 1.94
CA GLU A 53 -6.24 -3.72 1.53
C GLU A 53 -7.32 -3.80 2.61
N GLY A 54 -6.93 -3.86 3.88
CA GLY A 54 -7.85 -3.80 5.03
C GLY A 54 -8.63 -2.48 5.06
N PHE A 55 -7.94 -1.34 4.89
CA PHE A 55 -8.60 -0.04 4.80
C PHE A 55 -9.53 0.06 3.60
N ASN A 56 -9.11 -0.40 2.43
CA ASN A 56 -9.94 -0.40 1.24
C ASN A 56 -11.20 -1.24 1.45
N SER A 57 -11.07 -2.43 2.04
CA SER A 57 -12.20 -3.31 2.35
C SER A 57 -13.22 -2.63 3.27
N LEU A 58 -12.75 -2.01 4.36
CA LEU A 58 -13.62 -1.27 5.29
C LEU A 58 -14.34 -0.10 4.60
N ILE A 59 -13.62 0.67 3.79
CA ILE A 59 -14.18 1.81 3.05
C ILE A 59 -15.22 1.35 2.01
N GLN A 60 -14.94 0.28 1.27
CA GLN A 60 -15.89 -0.28 0.29
C GLN A 60 -17.12 -0.84 0.99
N SER A 61 -16.97 -1.54 2.12
CA SER A 61 -18.09 -2.00 2.93
C SER A 61 -18.95 -0.83 3.43
N ALA A 62 -18.35 0.27 3.84
CA ALA A 62 -19.08 1.48 4.26
C ALA A 62 -19.88 2.08 3.10
N LYS A 63 -19.26 2.20 1.92
CA LYS A 63 -19.92 2.68 0.70
C LYS A 63 -21.08 1.78 0.30
N ALA A 64 -20.90 0.46 0.35
CA ALA A 64 -21.95 -0.51 0.05
C ALA A 64 -23.13 -0.41 1.05
N LYS A 65 -22.83 -0.28 2.35
CA LYS A 65 -23.84 -0.09 3.41
C LYS A 65 -24.66 1.19 3.21
N ALA A 66 -24.01 2.27 2.79
CA ALA A 66 -24.68 3.54 2.47
C ALA A 66 -25.43 3.53 1.12
N ARG A 67 -25.24 2.49 0.29
CA ARG A 67 -25.67 2.45 -1.12
C ARG A 67 -25.14 3.62 -1.95
N GLY A 68 -23.90 4.02 -1.64
CA GLY A 68 -23.27 5.21 -2.20
C GLY A 68 -23.52 6.46 -1.35
N TYR A 69 -22.62 7.44 -1.50
CA TYR A 69 -22.73 8.73 -0.83
C TYR A 69 -23.08 9.81 -1.86
N ARG A 70 -24.00 10.71 -1.50
CA ARG A 70 -24.42 11.82 -2.36
C ARG A 70 -23.28 12.77 -2.72
N THR A 71 -22.30 12.95 -1.83
CA THR A 71 -21.15 13.84 -2.02
C THR A 71 -19.85 13.16 -1.61
N HIS A 72 -18.75 13.53 -2.26
CA HIS A 72 -17.41 13.05 -1.89
C HIS A 72 -17.01 13.48 -0.48
N LYS A 73 -17.44 14.68 -0.05
CA LYS A 73 -17.19 15.18 1.32
C LYS A 73 -17.77 14.24 2.38
N ASN A 74 -18.99 13.77 2.19
CA ASN A 74 -19.62 12.84 3.13
C ASN A 74 -18.91 11.48 3.15
N PHE A 75 -18.46 11.00 1.99
CA PHE A 75 -17.68 9.78 1.90
C PHE A 75 -16.33 9.88 2.63
N ILE A 76 -15.61 10.98 2.43
CA ILE A 76 -14.32 11.25 3.10
C ILE A 76 -14.53 11.34 4.61
N ASN A 77 -15.55 12.07 5.08
CA ASN A 77 -15.87 12.16 6.50
C ASN A 77 -16.16 10.78 7.11
N MET A 78 -16.89 9.91 6.40
CA MET A 78 -17.15 8.55 6.85
C MET A 78 -15.89 7.69 6.89
N ALA A 79 -14.97 7.86 5.92
CA ALA A 79 -13.68 7.18 5.96
C ALA A 79 -12.86 7.60 7.20
N TYR A 80 -12.83 8.90 7.53
CA TYR A 80 -12.20 9.38 8.76
C TYR A 80 -12.89 8.86 10.02
N LEU A 81 -14.22 8.79 10.04
CA LEU A 81 -14.97 8.28 11.19
C LEU A 81 -14.68 6.79 11.44
N ILE A 82 -14.54 5.99 10.38
CA ILE A 82 -14.32 4.55 10.47
C ILE A 82 -12.86 4.22 10.79
N LEU A 83 -11.90 4.88 10.12
CA LEU A 83 -10.47 4.54 10.24
C LEU A 83 -9.73 5.39 11.28
N GLY A 84 -10.23 6.58 11.61
CA GLY A 84 -9.53 7.58 12.39
C GLY A 84 -9.45 7.33 13.88
N LYS A 85 -10.06 6.25 14.40
CA LYS A 85 -10.09 5.91 15.85
C LYS A 85 -10.42 7.13 16.72
N LEU A 86 -11.40 7.92 16.30
CA LEU A 86 -11.76 9.18 16.95
C LEU A 86 -12.37 8.89 18.34
N ASP A 87 -11.83 9.53 19.37
CA ASP A 87 -12.46 9.56 20.69
C ASP A 87 -13.62 10.57 20.65
N LEU A 88 -14.84 10.07 20.47
CA LEU A 88 -16.03 10.90 20.36
C LEU A 88 -16.58 11.36 21.73
N ARG A 89 -15.98 10.92 22.85
CA ARG A 89 -16.39 11.25 24.23
C ARG A 89 -17.91 11.36 24.39
N LEU A 90 -18.62 10.32 23.96
CA LEU A 90 -20.08 10.30 24.00
C LEU A 90 -20.54 10.22 25.46
N PRO A 91 -21.48 11.05 25.92
CA PRO A 91 -22.08 10.89 27.23
C PRO A 91 -22.86 9.57 27.26
N THR A 92 -22.47 8.67 28.16
CA THR A 92 -23.21 7.45 28.52
C THR A 92 -24.37 7.76 29.43
#